data_AF-A0A9X6AH68-F1
#
_entry.id   AF-A0A9X6AH68-F1
#
_cell.length_a   1.000
_cell.length_b   1.000
_cell.length_c   1.000
_cell.angle_alpha   90.00
_cell.angle_beta   90.00
_cell.angle_gamma   90.00
#
_symmetry.space_group_name_H-M   'P 1'
#
loop_
_entity.id
_entity.type
_entity.pdbx_description
1 polymer ?
#
loop_
_entity_poly.entity_id
_entity_poly.type
_entity_poly.pdbx_seq_one_letter_code
_entity_poly.pdbx_strand_id
1 'polypeptide(L)'
;PADGKAGLVRGIIGLVLTGAGTFALFTAAGADKASDGSLVLGAGVVLTLIGFVIIGPLLAGGVVRVISAVLLRFFGPVGRMAERNALRNPRRTGATGAALMIGLALVACLSVVGSSMVASATDELDKTVGTDFIIQGNQRIVPQAAKAIETTPGLEHVTHYRDIEAKIVAPDGSSDGDGVTAADPTYAQDLHRKTTAGELTAAYGKDSMSVGSKFATKHHVKLGDTLTVAFKGGSTAKLKVAAITDDNVAIDQGARYLSTETMRKYLPADRIPPDQIMFASAKNGQEKQAYAALKKSMEQYPQYQVRDQSDYKQELKDQIGQLLNMVYGLLALAIVVAVLGVINTLALSV
;
A
#
# COMPACT_ATOMS: atom_id res chain seq x y z
N PRO A 1 -16.26 -46.27 -21.81
CA PRO A 1 -17.44 -45.70 -21.12
C PRO A 1 -17.18 -45.61 -19.61
N ALA A 2 -16.49 -44.56 -19.16
CA ALA A 2 -16.32 -44.25 -17.74
C ALA A 2 -17.38 -43.20 -17.36
N ASP A 3 -18.44 -43.68 -16.70
CA ASP A 3 -19.57 -42.97 -16.09
C ASP A 3 -19.85 -41.51 -16.50
N GLY A 4 -20.70 -41.34 -17.51
CA GLY A 4 -21.30 -40.06 -17.85
C GLY A 4 -22.05 -39.42 -16.67
N LYS A 5 -22.63 -40.24 -15.76
CA LYS A 5 -23.27 -39.76 -14.53
C LYS A 5 -22.29 -39.09 -13.57
N ALA A 6 -21.11 -39.66 -13.36
CA ALA A 6 -20.07 -39.06 -12.51
C ALA A 6 -19.48 -37.78 -13.12
N GLY A 7 -19.44 -37.67 -14.46
CA GLY A 7 -19.07 -36.45 -15.17
C GLY A 7 -20.12 -35.34 -15.02
N LEU A 8 -21.41 -35.69 -15.12
CA LEU A 8 -22.53 -34.76 -14.97
C LEU A 8 -22.60 -34.20 -13.54
N VAL A 9 -22.50 -35.06 -12.51
CA VAL A 9 -22.53 -34.64 -11.11
C VAL A 9 -21.38 -33.69 -10.79
N ARG A 10 -20.15 -34.01 -11.23
CA ARG A 10 -19.01 -33.09 -11.08
C ARG A 10 -19.25 -31.76 -11.79
N GLY A 11 -19.83 -31.77 -12.98
CA GLY A 11 -20.15 -30.55 -13.71
C GLY A 11 -21.14 -29.65 -12.98
N ILE A 12 -22.20 -30.24 -12.42
CA ILE A 12 -23.18 -29.51 -11.63
C ILE A 12 -22.53 -28.93 -10.38
N ILE A 13 -21.75 -29.72 -9.63
CA ILE A 13 -21.03 -29.24 -8.44
C ILE A 13 -20.08 -28.09 -8.80
N GLY A 14 -19.29 -28.24 -9.87
CA GLY A 14 -18.37 -27.22 -10.33
C GLY A 14 -19.08 -25.93 -10.76
N LEU A 15 -20.21 -26.04 -11.47
CA LEU A 15 -21.05 -24.90 -11.85
C LEU A 15 -21.66 -24.20 -10.63
N VAL A 16 -22.19 -24.95 -9.68
CA VAL A 16 -22.77 -24.39 -8.45
C VAL A 16 -21.70 -23.66 -7.65
N LEU A 17 -20.52 -24.24 -7.46
CA LEU A 17 -19.41 -23.61 -6.74
C LEU A 17 -18.89 -22.37 -7.46
N THR A 18 -18.73 -22.43 -8.78
CA THR A 18 -18.29 -21.27 -9.58
C THR A 18 -19.34 -20.17 -9.55
N GLY A 19 -20.62 -20.51 -9.67
CA GLY A 19 -21.73 -19.57 -9.59
C GLY A 19 -21.85 -18.92 -8.21
N ALA A 20 -21.78 -19.71 -7.14
CA ALA A 20 -21.78 -19.20 -5.77
C ALA A 20 -20.57 -18.30 -5.49
N GLY A 21 -19.38 -18.70 -5.95
CA GLY A 21 -18.17 -17.90 -5.82
C GLY A 21 -18.26 -16.59 -6.60
N THR A 22 -18.75 -16.63 -7.84
CA THR A 22 -18.93 -15.42 -8.68
C THR A 22 -19.96 -14.48 -8.07
N PHE A 23 -21.06 -15.03 -7.54
CA PHE A 23 -22.06 -14.25 -6.81
C PHE A 23 -21.47 -13.59 -5.56
N ALA A 24 -20.69 -14.33 -4.77
CA ALA A 24 -19.99 -13.78 -3.60
C ALA A 24 -18.98 -12.68 -3.99
N LEU A 25 -18.24 -12.84 -5.09
CA LEU A 25 -17.36 -11.80 -5.60
C LEU A 25 -18.15 -10.55 -6.06
N PHE A 26 -19.30 -10.74 -6.69
CA PHE A 26 -20.16 -9.65 -7.13
C PHE A 26 -20.75 -8.87 -5.95
N THR A 27 -21.21 -9.57 -4.90
CA THR A 27 -21.72 -8.91 -3.70
C THR A 27 -20.61 -8.21 -2.92
N ALA A 28 -19.41 -8.81 -2.86
CA ALA A 28 -18.25 -8.18 -2.25
C ALA A 28 -17.80 -6.91 -3.01
N ALA A 29 -17.91 -6.90 -4.34
CA ALA A 29 -17.57 -5.73 -5.16
C ALA A 29 -18.52 -4.54 -4.93
N GLY A 30 -19.75 -4.79 -4.46
CA GLY A 30 -20.72 -3.74 -4.13
C GLY A 30 -20.67 -3.24 -2.68
N ALA A 31 -19.72 -3.72 -1.86
CA ALA A 31 -19.62 -3.33 -0.46
C ALA A 31 -18.79 -2.05 -0.28
N ASP A 32 -19.36 -1.04 0.38
CA ASP A 32 -18.68 0.24 0.65
C ASP A 32 -17.61 0.16 1.76
N LYS A 33 -17.62 -0.91 2.57
CA LYS A 33 -16.70 -1.11 3.70
C LYS A 33 -15.96 -2.44 3.62
N ALA A 34 -14.66 -2.37 3.81
CA ALA A 34 -13.76 -3.54 3.79
C ALA A 34 -14.08 -4.60 4.87
N SER A 35 -14.58 -4.18 6.04
CA SER A 35 -14.89 -5.10 7.16
C SER A 35 -15.95 -6.12 6.79
N ASP A 36 -16.95 -5.70 6.03
CA ASP A 36 -18.16 -6.50 5.77
C ASP A 36 -17.98 -7.36 4.51
N GLY A 37 -17.17 -6.88 3.55
CA GLY A 37 -16.92 -7.57 2.28
C GLY A 37 -15.76 -8.56 2.29
N SER A 38 -14.81 -8.48 3.24
CA SER A 38 -13.54 -9.24 3.17
C SER A 38 -13.71 -10.76 3.25
N LEU A 39 -14.57 -11.25 4.15
CA LEU A 39 -14.88 -12.68 4.28
C LEU A 39 -15.61 -13.22 3.04
N VAL A 40 -16.56 -12.44 2.52
CA VAL A 40 -17.34 -12.79 1.32
C VAL A 40 -16.44 -12.82 0.09
N LEU A 41 -15.53 -11.86 -0.05
CA LEU A 41 -14.50 -11.83 -1.08
C LEU A 41 -13.61 -13.06 -1.01
N GLY A 42 -13.05 -13.36 0.17
CA GLY A 42 -12.17 -14.52 0.37
C GLY A 42 -12.86 -15.84 0.06
N ALA A 43 -14.09 -16.02 0.55
CA ALA A 43 -14.91 -17.18 0.21
C ALA A 43 -15.21 -17.25 -1.30
N GLY A 44 -15.51 -16.12 -1.93
CA GLY A 44 -15.76 -16.01 -3.37
C GLY A 44 -14.56 -16.47 -4.21
N VAL A 45 -13.35 -16.03 -3.86
CA VAL A 45 -12.10 -16.45 -4.53
C VAL A 45 -11.89 -17.96 -4.37
N VAL A 46 -12.02 -18.50 -3.16
CA VAL A 46 -11.80 -19.94 -2.93
C VAL A 46 -12.84 -20.79 -3.66
N LEU A 47 -14.12 -20.41 -3.58
CA LEU A 47 -15.22 -21.14 -4.24
C LEU A 47 -15.09 -21.11 -5.76
N THR A 48 -14.69 -19.96 -6.35
CA THR A 48 -14.45 -19.88 -7.79
C THR A 48 -13.29 -20.75 -8.23
N LEU A 49 -12.14 -20.72 -7.53
CA LEU A 49 -10.99 -21.56 -7.87
C LEU A 49 -11.33 -23.06 -7.78
N ILE A 50 -11.97 -23.50 -6.70
CA ILE A 50 -12.39 -24.90 -6.54
C ILE A 50 -13.42 -25.28 -7.62
N GLY A 51 -14.39 -24.40 -7.89
CA GLY A 51 -15.38 -24.59 -8.94
C GLY A 51 -14.74 -24.79 -10.31
N PHE A 52 -13.76 -23.94 -10.66
CA PHE A 52 -13.00 -24.02 -11.91
C PHE A 52 -12.16 -25.30 -12.04
N VAL A 53 -11.54 -25.78 -10.96
CA VAL A 53 -10.81 -27.05 -10.95
C VAL A 53 -11.74 -28.24 -11.17
N ILE A 54 -12.92 -28.23 -10.53
CA ILE A 54 -13.90 -29.32 -10.65
C ILE A 54 -14.56 -29.36 -12.03
N ILE A 55 -14.88 -28.19 -12.60
CA ILE A 55 -15.48 -28.06 -13.94
C ILE A 55 -14.44 -28.17 -15.07
N GLY A 56 -13.14 -28.10 -14.75
CA GLY A 56 -12.02 -28.14 -15.71
C GLY A 56 -12.12 -29.20 -16.82
N PRO A 57 -12.50 -30.46 -16.55
CA PRO A 57 -12.68 -31.47 -17.60
C PRO A 57 -13.80 -31.17 -18.59
N LEU A 58 -14.89 -30.54 -18.14
CA LEU A 58 -16.01 -30.10 -18.99
C LEU A 58 -15.61 -28.87 -19.81
N LEU A 59 -14.95 -27.90 -19.17
CA LEU A 59 -14.39 -26.74 -19.85
C LEU A 59 -13.38 -27.16 -20.92
N ALA A 60 -12.46 -28.07 -20.62
CA ALA A 60 -11.50 -28.59 -21.59
C ALA A 60 -12.23 -29.19 -22.81
N GLY A 61 -13.29 -29.98 -22.60
CA GLY A 61 -14.09 -30.52 -23.69
C GLY A 61 -14.82 -29.46 -24.53
N GLY A 62 -15.36 -28.43 -23.89
CA GLY A 62 -16.05 -27.32 -24.56
C GLY A 62 -15.08 -26.42 -25.34
N VAL A 63 -14.03 -25.95 -24.67
CA VAL A 63 -12.99 -25.08 -25.23
C VAL A 63 -12.30 -25.75 -26.41
N VAL A 64 -11.94 -27.04 -26.31
CA VAL A 64 -11.34 -27.77 -27.42
C VAL A 64 -12.27 -27.80 -28.63
N ARG A 65 -13.59 -27.99 -28.47
CA ARG A 65 -14.54 -27.96 -29.60
C ARG A 65 -14.64 -26.57 -30.23
N VAL A 66 -14.66 -25.52 -29.43
CA VAL A 66 -14.70 -24.13 -29.92
C VAL A 66 -13.43 -23.80 -30.68
N ILE A 67 -12.25 -24.09 -30.11
CA ILE A 67 -10.95 -23.92 -30.77
C ILE A 67 -10.89 -24.80 -32.03
N SER A 68 -11.49 -25.98 -32.01
CA SER A 68 -11.50 -26.86 -33.18
C SER A 68 -12.32 -26.30 -34.34
N ALA A 69 -13.48 -25.71 -34.02
CA ALA A 69 -14.36 -25.08 -34.99
C ALA A 69 -13.74 -23.82 -35.60
N VAL A 70 -13.07 -22.99 -34.78
CA VAL A 70 -12.52 -21.69 -35.20
C VAL A 70 -11.12 -21.80 -35.78
N LEU A 71 -10.24 -22.57 -35.14
CA LEU A 71 -8.79 -22.54 -35.37
C LEU A 71 -8.29 -23.85 -36.02
N LEU A 72 -8.63 -25.02 -35.46
CA LEU A 72 -8.10 -26.30 -35.96
C LEU A 72 -8.68 -26.69 -37.33
N ARG A 73 -9.78 -26.08 -37.75
CA ARG A 73 -10.35 -26.30 -39.09
C ARG A 73 -9.43 -25.83 -40.22
N PHE A 74 -8.60 -24.80 -39.97
CA PHE A 74 -7.59 -24.34 -40.92
C PHE A 74 -6.43 -25.32 -41.09
N PHE A 75 -6.15 -26.16 -40.08
CA PHE A 75 -5.09 -27.17 -40.10
C PHE A 75 -5.54 -28.52 -40.69
N GLY A 76 -6.72 -28.57 -41.31
CA GLY A 76 -7.19 -29.70 -42.11
C GLY A 76 -7.24 -31.03 -41.33
N PRO A 77 -6.65 -32.13 -41.86
CA PRO A 77 -6.64 -33.44 -41.19
C PRO A 77 -5.91 -33.45 -39.84
N VAL A 78 -4.80 -32.70 -39.72
CA VAL A 78 -3.98 -32.65 -38.49
C VAL A 78 -4.76 -32.03 -37.34
N GLY A 79 -5.50 -30.94 -37.61
CA GLY A 79 -6.35 -30.30 -36.62
C GLY A 79 -7.45 -31.21 -36.07
N ARG A 80 -8.10 -32.01 -36.94
CA ARG A 80 -9.10 -33.02 -36.52
C ARG A 80 -8.50 -34.16 -35.69
N MET A 81 -7.27 -34.57 -35.98
CA MET A 81 -6.55 -35.57 -35.19
C MET A 81 -6.19 -35.01 -33.80
N ALA A 82 -5.76 -33.76 -33.73
CA ALA A 82 -5.47 -33.07 -32.47
C ALA A 82 -6.71 -32.92 -31.58
N GLU A 83 -7.85 -32.52 -32.16
CA GLU A 83 -9.14 -32.46 -31.44
C GLU A 83 -9.51 -33.83 -30.84
N ARG A 84 -9.47 -34.89 -31.65
CA ARG A 84 -9.81 -36.24 -31.20
C ARG A 84 -8.85 -36.76 -30.12
N ASN A 85 -7.57 -36.38 -30.17
CA ASN A 85 -6.60 -36.70 -29.13
C ASN A 85 -6.95 -35.98 -27.81
N ALA A 86 -7.16 -34.66 -27.86
CA ALA A 86 -7.49 -33.86 -26.67
C ALA A 86 -8.82 -34.26 -26.01
N LEU A 87 -9.82 -34.68 -26.80
CA LEU A 87 -11.13 -35.13 -26.32
C LEU A 87 -11.15 -36.60 -25.87
N ARG A 88 -10.10 -37.39 -26.13
CA ARG A 88 -10.05 -38.82 -25.77
C ARG A 88 -10.06 -39.03 -24.26
N ASN A 89 -9.37 -38.17 -23.51
CA ASN A 89 -9.31 -38.22 -22.04
C ASN A 89 -9.46 -36.81 -21.43
N PRO A 90 -10.67 -36.21 -21.43
CA PRO A 90 -10.89 -34.84 -20.97
C PRO A 90 -10.49 -34.61 -19.50
N ARG A 91 -10.51 -35.67 -18.67
CA ARG A 91 -10.01 -35.60 -17.28
C ARG A 91 -8.51 -35.38 -17.20
N ARG A 92 -7.71 -36.01 -18.06
CA ARG A 92 -6.26 -35.80 -18.11
C ARG A 92 -5.93 -34.42 -18.67
N THR A 93 -6.60 -34.03 -19.76
CA THR A 93 -6.46 -32.70 -20.37
C THR A 93 -6.89 -31.57 -19.43
N GLY A 94 -7.97 -31.77 -18.67
CA GLY A 94 -8.45 -30.81 -17.68
C GLY A 94 -7.51 -30.68 -16.47
N ALA A 95 -6.91 -31.78 -15.99
CA ALA A 95 -5.98 -31.73 -14.87
C ALA A 95 -4.68 -30.98 -15.21
N THR A 96 -4.13 -31.17 -16.41
CA THR A 96 -2.97 -30.40 -16.87
C THR A 96 -3.29 -28.93 -17.08
N GLY A 97 -4.46 -28.62 -17.64
CA GLY A 97 -4.94 -27.24 -17.78
C GLY A 97 -5.22 -26.55 -16.43
N ALA A 98 -5.75 -27.28 -15.45
CA ALA A 98 -6.06 -26.75 -14.12
C ALA A 98 -4.80 -26.29 -13.38
N ALA A 99 -3.68 -27.01 -13.51
CA ALA A 99 -2.41 -26.60 -12.91
C ALA A 99 -1.91 -25.25 -13.45
N LEU A 100 -1.97 -25.06 -14.78
CA LEU A 100 -1.62 -23.79 -15.42
C LEU A 100 -2.60 -22.67 -15.06
N MET A 101 -3.90 -22.99 -14.98
CA MET A 101 -4.94 -22.05 -14.58
C MET A 101 -4.71 -21.53 -13.16
N ILE A 102 -4.41 -22.41 -12.20
CA ILE A 102 -4.10 -22.01 -10.81
C ILE A 102 -2.87 -21.09 -10.80
N GLY A 103 -1.80 -21.47 -11.51
CA GLY A 103 -0.59 -20.63 -11.60
C GLY A 103 -0.89 -19.24 -12.16
N LEU A 104 -1.63 -19.15 -13.26
CA LEU A 104 -2.02 -17.86 -13.86
C LEU A 104 -2.94 -17.06 -12.94
N ALA A 105 -3.90 -17.70 -12.26
CA ALA A 105 -4.83 -17.05 -11.35
C ALA A 105 -4.12 -16.44 -10.14
N LEU A 106 -3.16 -17.15 -9.54
CA LEU A 106 -2.35 -16.63 -8.43
C LEU A 106 -1.54 -15.40 -8.85
N VAL A 107 -0.96 -15.44 -10.04
CA VAL A 107 -0.17 -14.33 -10.57
C VAL A 107 -1.03 -13.12 -10.91
N ALA A 108 -2.18 -13.33 -11.55
CA ALA A 108 -3.15 -12.27 -11.79
C ALA A 108 -3.63 -11.64 -10.48
N CYS A 109 -3.96 -12.46 -9.48
CA CYS A 109 -4.36 -11.99 -8.15
C CYS A 109 -3.28 -11.11 -7.51
N LEU A 110 -2.04 -11.58 -7.45
CA LEU A 110 -0.94 -10.81 -6.88
C LEU A 110 -0.69 -9.49 -7.65
N SER A 111 -0.83 -9.53 -8.98
CA SER A 111 -0.68 -8.35 -9.84
C SER A 111 -1.76 -7.30 -9.55
N VAL A 112 -3.03 -7.73 -9.45
CA VAL A 112 -4.15 -6.86 -9.12
C VAL A 112 -3.95 -6.27 -7.72
N VAL A 113 -3.63 -7.10 -6.72
CA VAL A 113 -3.36 -6.64 -5.34
C VAL A 113 -2.24 -5.61 -5.32
N GLY A 114 -1.11 -5.88 -5.99
CA GLY A 114 0.00 -4.93 -6.09
C GLY A 114 -0.42 -3.62 -6.75
N SER A 115 -1.11 -3.67 -7.90
CA SER A 115 -1.59 -2.46 -8.58
C SER A 115 -2.59 -1.66 -7.75
N SER A 116 -3.47 -2.35 -7.01
CA SER A 116 -4.42 -1.72 -6.10
C SER A 116 -3.72 -1.08 -4.91
N MET A 117 -2.68 -1.71 -4.36
CA MET A 117 -1.84 -1.12 -3.32
C MET A 117 -1.14 0.15 -3.80
N VAL A 118 -0.52 0.15 -5.00
CA VAL A 118 0.07 1.36 -5.61
C VAL A 118 -0.99 2.44 -5.74
N ALA A 119 -2.15 2.12 -6.32
CA ALA A 119 -3.22 3.07 -6.56
C ALA A 119 -3.75 3.67 -5.24
N SER A 120 -3.93 2.84 -4.23
CA SER A 120 -4.42 3.25 -2.91
C SER A 120 -3.41 4.14 -2.19
N ALA A 121 -2.12 3.77 -2.20
CA ALA A 121 -1.07 4.58 -1.62
C ALA A 121 -0.88 5.92 -2.35
N THR A 122 -1.03 5.92 -3.68
CA THR A 122 -0.98 7.12 -4.52
C THR A 122 -2.14 8.07 -4.21
N ASP A 123 -3.36 7.54 -4.13
CA ASP A 123 -4.58 8.30 -3.82
C ASP A 123 -4.56 8.85 -2.38
N GLU A 124 -3.99 8.10 -1.43
CA GLU A 124 -3.75 8.57 -0.06
C GLU A 124 -2.73 9.70 -0.02
N LEU A 125 -1.61 9.58 -0.75
CA LEU A 125 -0.62 10.65 -0.88
C LEU A 125 -1.24 11.94 -1.44
N ASP A 126 -2.06 11.82 -2.49
CA ASP A 126 -2.71 12.97 -3.14
C ASP A 126 -3.70 13.71 -2.24
N LYS A 127 -4.31 13.01 -1.28
CA LYS A 127 -5.23 13.61 -0.31
C LYS A 127 -4.53 14.20 0.90
N THR A 128 -3.46 13.55 1.35
CA THR A 128 -2.85 13.81 2.65
C THR A 128 -1.64 14.74 2.54
N VAL A 129 -0.85 14.69 1.47
CA VAL A 129 0.35 15.53 1.31
C VAL A 129 -0.02 16.82 0.57
N GLY A 130 0.04 17.95 1.28
CA GLY A 130 -0.20 19.29 0.73
C GLY A 130 1.07 20.02 0.28
N THR A 131 2.25 19.53 0.65
CA THR A 131 3.53 20.12 0.22
C THR A 131 3.99 19.59 -1.14
N ASP A 132 4.85 20.34 -1.82
CA ASP A 132 5.44 19.94 -3.09
C ASP A 132 6.64 19.01 -2.91
N PHE A 133 7.46 19.25 -1.88
CA PHE A 133 8.72 18.54 -1.67
C PHE A 133 8.88 18.05 -0.24
N ILE A 134 9.31 16.80 -0.11
CA ILE A 134 9.73 16.19 1.14
C ILE A 134 11.23 15.90 1.05
N ILE A 135 11.98 16.35 2.05
CA ILE A 135 13.42 16.18 2.14
C ILE A 135 13.70 15.37 3.40
N GLN A 136 14.31 14.21 3.23
CA GLN A 136 14.67 13.32 4.32
C GLN A 136 15.84 12.42 3.93
N GLY A 137 16.48 11.78 4.92
CA GLY A 137 17.51 10.77 4.68
C GLY A 137 17.54 9.73 5.80
N ASN A 138 18.51 8.81 5.72
CA ASN A 138 18.70 7.79 6.76
C ASN A 138 19.23 8.36 8.08
N GLN A 139 19.69 9.61 8.05
CA GLN A 139 20.18 10.35 9.20
C GLN A 139 19.46 11.70 9.24
N ARG A 140 19.45 12.33 10.42
CA ARG A 140 18.91 13.68 10.58
C ARG A 140 19.65 14.68 9.68
N ILE A 141 18.91 15.67 9.21
CA ILE A 141 19.37 16.73 8.31
C ILE A 141 20.29 17.66 9.10
N VAL A 142 21.55 17.75 8.68
CA VAL A 142 22.52 18.63 9.32
C VAL A 142 22.14 20.10 9.11
N PRO A 143 22.45 21.01 10.07
CA PRO A 143 22.05 22.42 9.98
C PRO A 143 22.49 23.12 8.69
N GLN A 144 23.65 22.75 8.13
CA GLN A 144 24.14 23.31 6.88
C GLN A 144 23.25 22.92 5.68
N ALA A 145 22.75 21.67 5.66
CA ALA A 145 21.82 21.20 4.64
C ALA A 145 20.45 21.86 4.80
N ALA A 146 19.95 21.98 6.04
CA ALA A 146 18.71 22.70 6.32
C ALA A 146 18.75 24.14 5.80
N LYS A 147 19.86 24.85 6.06
CA LYS A 147 20.07 26.20 5.54
C LYS A 147 20.15 26.27 4.00
N ALA A 148 20.72 25.25 3.36
CA ALA A 148 20.74 25.16 1.90
C ALA A 148 19.33 24.97 1.31
N ILE A 149 18.47 24.20 1.99
CA ILE A 149 17.05 24.04 1.63
C ILE A 149 16.32 25.39 1.78
N GLU A 150 16.42 26.04 2.93
CA GLU A 150 15.78 27.35 3.22
C GLU A 150 16.15 28.46 2.23
N THR A 151 17.39 28.44 1.73
CA THR A 151 17.90 29.46 0.79
C THR A 151 17.67 29.12 -0.68
N THR A 152 16.99 28.00 -0.97
CA THR A 152 16.71 27.57 -2.34
C THR A 152 15.69 28.54 -2.99
N PRO A 153 16.00 29.09 -4.18
CA PRO A 153 15.10 30.01 -4.86
C PRO A 153 13.84 29.29 -5.36
N GLY A 154 12.71 29.99 -5.30
CA GLY A 154 11.42 29.50 -5.80
C GLY A 154 10.54 28.80 -4.76
N LEU A 155 11.02 28.65 -3.52
CA LEU A 155 10.22 28.18 -2.40
C LEU A 155 9.35 29.30 -1.81
N GLU A 156 8.12 28.96 -1.43
CA GLU A 156 7.20 29.82 -0.69
C GLU A 156 7.47 29.72 0.81
N HIS A 157 7.54 28.50 1.33
CA HIS A 157 7.94 28.22 2.72
C HIS A 157 8.66 26.88 2.85
N VAL A 158 9.33 26.73 3.99
CA VAL A 158 9.99 25.52 4.43
C VAL A 158 9.53 25.24 5.86
N THR A 159 9.24 23.98 6.15
CA THR A 159 8.74 23.51 7.44
C THR A 159 9.72 22.52 8.04
N HIS A 160 10.12 22.79 9.27
CA HIS A 160 10.97 21.90 10.05
C HIS A 160 10.13 20.85 10.77
N TYR A 161 10.56 19.59 10.71
CA TYR A 161 9.93 18.47 11.42
C TYR A 161 10.97 17.70 12.22
N ARG A 162 10.78 17.63 13.54
CA ARG A 162 11.73 17.04 14.50
C ARG A 162 11.03 16.05 15.42
N ASP A 163 11.59 14.85 15.52
CA ASP A 163 11.19 13.90 16.55
C ASP A 163 12.00 14.12 17.82
N ILE A 164 11.29 14.33 18.93
CA ILE A 164 11.85 14.63 20.23
C ILE A 164 11.53 13.49 21.18
N GLU A 165 12.56 12.96 21.83
CA GLU A 165 12.37 11.98 22.90
C GLU A 165 11.74 12.67 24.11
N ALA A 166 10.55 12.20 24.49
CA ALA A 166 9.79 12.72 25.62
C ALA A 166 8.92 11.62 26.21
N LYS A 167 8.70 11.70 27.52
CA LYS A 167 7.74 10.86 28.23
C LYS A 167 6.47 11.66 28.48
N ILE A 168 5.33 11.15 28.02
CA ILE A 168 4.02 11.76 28.20
C ILE A 168 3.33 11.03 29.35
N VAL A 169 2.78 11.79 30.28
CA VAL A 169 1.95 11.29 31.37
C VAL A 169 0.55 11.87 31.20
N ALA A 170 -0.43 10.98 31.04
CA ALA A 170 -1.83 11.32 30.89
C ALA A 170 -2.49 11.64 32.25
N PRO A 171 -3.69 12.26 32.26
CA PRO A 171 -4.33 12.70 33.50
C PRO A 171 -4.70 11.53 34.43
N ASP A 172 -4.89 10.34 33.87
CA ASP A 172 -5.15 9.09 34.59
C ASP A 172 -3.88 8.48 35.24
N GLY A 173 -2.72 9.13 35.09
CA GLY A 173 -1.42 8.70 35.63
C GLY A 173 -0.71 7.66 34.77
N SER A 174 -1.32 7.20 33.68
CA SER A 174 -0.66 6.33 32.71
C SER A 174 0.41 7.11 31.93
N SER A 175 1.44 6.42 31.45
CA SER A 175 2.54 7.07 30.74
C SER A 175 2.97 6.32 29.50
N ASP A 176 3.42 7.08 28.51
CA ASP A 176 3.94 6.61 27.24
C ASP A 176 5.30 7.26 26.94
N GLY A 177 6.23 6.48 26.40
CA GLY A 177 7.61 6.88 26.12
C GLY A 177 7.88 7.17 24.64
N ASP A 178 6.88 7.11 23.77
CA ASP A 178 7.07 7.12 22.32
C ASP A 178 7.41 8.52 21.73
N GLY A 179 7.81 9.49 22.56
CA GLY A 179 8.23 10.83 22.10
C GLY A 179 7.12 11.78 21.67
N VAL A 180 7.53 12.93 21.15
CA VAL A 180 6.66 13.97 20.57
C VAL A 180 7.30 14.50 19.31
N THR A 181 6.48 15.00 18.41
CA THR A 181 6.92 15.61 17.17
C THR A 181 6.78 17.11 17.30
N ALA A 182 7.89 17.83 17.11
CA ALA A 182 7.89 19.29 17.03
C ALA A 182 7.95 19.71 15.57
N ALA A 183 6.94 20.47 15.13
CA ALA A 183 6.90 21.01 13.78
C ALA A 183 6.50 22.49 13.78
N ASP A 184 6.79 23.17 12.68
CA ASP A 184 6.34 24.55 12.48
C ASP A 184 4.83 24.59 12.16
N PRO A 185 4.11 25.68 12.48
CA PRO A 185 2.67 25.76 12.26
C PRO A 185 2.22 25.56 10.80
N THR A 186 3.11 25.81 9.84
CA THR A 186 2.92 25.54 8.41
C THR A 186 2.74 24.04 8.12
N TYR A 187 3.18 23.15 9.01
CA TYR A 187 3.01 21.70 8.83
C TYR A 187 1.54 21.27 8.72
N ALA A 188 0.62 21.99 9.34
CA ALA A 188 -0.82 21.72 9.19
C ALA A 188 -1.34 21.90 7.75
N GLN A 189 -0.61 22.65 6.91
CA GLN A 189 -0.89 22.83 5.49
C GLN A 189 -0.09 21.84 4.63
N ASP A 190 1.12 21.48 5.06
CA ASP A 190 1.98 20.52 4.35
C ASP A 190 1.47 19.08 4.45
N LEU A 191 0.79 18.73 5.55
CA LEU A 191 0.17 17.44 5.76
C LEU A 191 -1.26 17.59 6.31
N HIS A 192 -2.24 17.24 5.49
CA HIS A 192 -3.65 17.22 5.87
C HIS A 192 -3.96 15.99 6.72
N ARG A 193 -3.91 16.16 8.04
CA ARG A 193 -4.37 15.14 8.99
C ARG A 193 -5.83 15.39 9.36
N LYS A 194 -6.69 14.41 9.09
CA LYS A 194 -8.06 14.41 9.59
C LYS A 194 -8.06 14.43 11.12
N THR A 195 -8.88 15.30 11.72
CA THR A 195 -9.09 15.33 13.16
C THR A 195 -10.43 14.67 13.53
N THR A 196 -10.45 13.99 14.67
CA THR A 196 -11.69 13.48 15.29
C THR A 196 -12.29 14.50 16.26
N ALA A 197 -11.45 15.38 16.82
CA ALA A 197 -11.87 16.49 17.67
C ALA A 197 -10.86 17.66 17.58
N GLY A 198 -11.36 18.89 17.53
CA GLY A 198 -10.52 20.09 17.43
C GLY A 198 -9.88 20.29 16.06
N GLU A 199 -9.06 21.32 15.96
CA GLU A 199 -8.35 21.73 14.73
C GLU A 199 -6.85 21.50 14.90
N LEU A 200 -6.19 20.85 13.94
CA LEU A 200 -4.77 20.54 14.06
C LEU A 200 -3.92 21.82 14.20
N THR A 201 -4.30 22.91 13.54
CA THR A 201 -3.63 24.21 13.67
C THR A 201 -3.55 24.71 15.11
N ALA A 202 -4.56 24.41 15.94
CA ALA A 202 -4.59 24.80 17.35
C ALA A 202 -3.53 24.04 18.19
N ALA A 203 -3.09 22.86 17.75
CA ALA A 203 -2.03 22.10 18.42
C ALA A 203 -0.66 22.80 18.36
N TYR A 204 -0.43 23.66 17.37
CA TYR A 204 0.78 24.48 17.26
C TYR A 204 0.70 25.78 18.07
N GLY A 205 -0.40 26.01 18.77
CA GLY A 205 -0.54 27.12 19.72
C GLY A 205 0.41 27.01 20.91
N LYS A 206 0.46 28.07 21.71
CA LYS A 206 1.29 28.12 22.93
C LYS A 206 0.89 27.02 23.91
N ASP A 207 1.89 26.28 24.41
CA ASP A 207 1.72 25.22 25.42
C ASP A 207 0.58 24.24 25.05
N SER A 208 0.42 23.98 23.77
CA SER A 208 -0.61 23.11 23.19
C SER A 208 0.02 21.93 22.48
N MET A 209 -0.74 20.85 22.32
CA MET A 209 -0.33 19.68 21.57
C MET A 209 -1.53 18.95 20.96
N SER A 210 -1.26 18.07 20.00
CA SER A 210 -2.21 17.07 19.53
C SER A 210 -1.83 15.67 19.99
N VAL A 211 -2.81 14.79 20.02
CA VAL A 211 -2.59 13.35 20.21
C VAL A 211 -3.36 12.55 19.16
N GLY A 212 -2.90 11.32 18.89
CA GLY A 212 -3.62 10.37 18.06
C GLY A 212 -4.90 9.84 18.72
N SER A 213 -5.90 9.45 17.92
CA SER A 213 -7.17 8.89 18.39
C SER A 213 -7.01 7.58 19.15
N LYS A 214 -6.01 6.76 18.79
CA LYS A 214 -5.70 5.52 19.53
C LYS A 214 -5.13 5.82 20.91
N PHE A 215 -4.22 6.80 21.00
CA PHE A 215 -3.68 7.28 22.27
C PHE A 215 -4.79 7.85 23.16
N ALA A 216 -5.62 8.73 22.59
CA ALA A 216 -6.75 9.33 23.31
C ALA A 216 -7.73 8.28 23.86
N THR A 217 -8.03 7.25 23.06
CA THR A 217 -8.93 6.16 23.48
C THR A 217 -8.30 5.31 24.58
N LYS A 218 -7.02 4.93 24.43
CA LYS A 218 -6.29 4.07 25.36
C LYS A 218 -6.08 4.73 26.73
N HIS A 219 -5.82 6.04 26.74
CA HIS A 219 -5.50 6.82 27.94
C HIS A 219 -6.67 7.72 28.40
N HIS A 220 -7.85 7.52 27.83
CA HIS A 220 -9.08 8.27 28.11
C HIS A 220 -8.94 9.81 28.05
N VAL A 221 -8.01 10.29 27.20
CA VAL A 221 -7.72 11.72 27.02
C VAL A 221 -8.76 12.35 26.12
N LYS A 222 -9.23 13.53 26.50
CA LYS A 222 -10.21 14.34 25.77
C LYS A 222 -9.61 15.65 25.31
N LEU A 223 -10.27 16.27 24.33
CA LEU A 223 -9.96 17.62 23.92
C LEU A 223 -10.05 18.58 25.12
N GLY A 224 -8.99 19.35 25.34
CA GLY A 224 -8.88 20.30 26.45
C GLY A 224 -8.15 19.77 27.68
N ASP A 225 -7.90 18.47 27.78
CA ASP A 225 -7.12 17.89 28.88
C ASP A 225 -5.66 18.39 28.84
N THR A 226 -4.99 18.32 29.99
CA THR A 226 -3.58 18.71 30.11
C THR A 226 -2.72 17.48 30.31
N LEU A 227 -1.75 17.28 29.42
CA LEU A 227 -0.76 16.22 29.48
C LEU A 227 0.54 16.76 30.05
N THR A 228 1.22 15.95 30.85
CA THR A 228 2.55 16.28 31.36
C THR A 228 3.59 15.66 30.45
N VAL A 229 4.39 16.47 29.78
CA VAL A 229 5.39 16.05 28.80
C VAL A 229 6.78 16.32 29.35
N ALA A 230 7.49 15.27 29.74
CA ALA A 230 8.86 15.34 30.23
C ALA A 230 9.83 15.14 29.05
N PHE A 231 10.44 16.23 28.58
CA PHE A 231 11.42 16.19 27.49
C PHE A 231 12.74 15.59 27.97
N LYS A 232 13.30 14.64 27.22
CA LYS A 232 14.60 14.06 27.56
C LYS A 232 15.70 15.10 27.37
N GLY A 233 16.45 15.39 28.44
CA GLY A 233 17.47 16.45 28.42
C GLY A 233 16.89 17.87 28.49
N GLY A 234 15.61 18.00 28.78
CA GLY A 234 14.93 19.29 28.97
C GLY A 234 14.12 19.33 30.26
N SER A 235 13.19 20.27 30.32
CA SER A 235 12.26 20.46 31.43
C SER A 235 10.91 19.81 31.14
N THR A 236 10.06 19.70 32.16
CA THR A 236 8.72 19.14 32.02
C THR A 236 7.71 20.24 31.67
N ALA A 237 6.96 20.02 30.59
CA ALA A 237 5.87 20.89 30.16
C ALA A 237 4.50 20.35 30.59
N LYS A 238 3.55 21.25 30.78
CA LYS A 238 2.12 20.93 30.88
C LYS A 238 1.45 21.44 29.62
N LEU A 239 1.11 20.53 28.70
CA LEU A 239 0.59 20.86 27.39
C LEU A 239 -0.90 20.53 27.29
N LYS A 240 -1.69 21.45 26.76
CA LYS A 240 -3.12 21.25 26.56
C LYS A 240 -3.38 20.51 25.24
N VAL A 241 -4.23 19.49 25.27
CA VAL A 241 -4.68 18.79 24.07
C VAL A 241 -5.64 19.68 23.30
N ALA A 242 -5.18 20.25 22.20
CA ALA A 242 -5.93 21.16 21.35
C ALA A 242 -6.48 20.49 20.08
N ALA A 243 -6.03 19.28 19.77
CA ALA A 243 -6.58 18.45 18.70
C ALA A 243 -6.39 16.95 18.99
N ILE A 244 -7.31 16.13 18.48
CA ILE A 244 -7.16 14.68 18.39
C ILE A 244 -7.17 14.31 16.91
N THR A 245 -6.07 13.76 16.42
CA THR A 245 -5.89 13.37 15.01
C THR A 245 -6.33 11.92 14.79
N ASP A 246 -6.86 11.61 13.61
CA ASP A 246 -7.20 10.25 13.22
C ASP A 246 -5.92 9.41 13.00
N ASP A 247 -5.83 8.27 13.69
CA ASP A 247 -4.73 7.31 13.53
C ASP A 247 -5.01 6.23 12.47
N ASN A 248 -6.15 6.29 11.77
CA ASN A 248 -6.47 5.41 10.65
C ASN A 248 -5.96 6.00 9.33
N VAL A 249 -4.71 6.45 9.32
CA VAL A 249 -4.02 6.97 8.13
C VAL A 249 -2.68 6.25 7.96
N ALA A 250 -2.12 6.33 6.75
CA ALA A 250 -0.85 5.70 6.43
C ALA A 250 0.37 6.51 6.92
N ILE A 251 0.24 7.83 7.06
CA ILE A 251 1.33 8.76 7.38
C ILE A 251 1.14 9.34 8.79
N ASP A 252 2.23 9.39 9.56
CA ASP A 252 2.28 9.94 10.92
C ASP A 252 1.25 9.34 11.90
N GLN A 253 1.02 8.04 11.77
CA GLN A 253 0.16 7.31 12.69
C GLN A 253 0.70 7.41 14.13
N GLY A 254 -0.15 7.85 15.07
CA GLY A 254 0.23 8.02 16.48
C GLY A 254 1.12 9.24 16.77
N ALA A 255 1.34 10.12 15.79
CA ALA A 255 2.11 11.33 15.99
C ALA A 255 1.43 12.27 17.00
N ARG A 256 2.27 12.91 17.81
CA ARG A 256 1.86 13.82 18.90
C ARG A 256 2.53 15.16 18.67
N TYR A 257 1.82 16.06 18.01
CA TYR A 257 2.39 17.30 17.52
C TYR A 257 2.41 18.37 18.59
N LEU A 258 3.45 19.19 18.57
CA LEU A 258 3.55 20.46 19.28
C LEU A 258 4.35 21.44 18.41
N SER A 259 4.29 22.73 18.73
CA SER A 259 5.05 23.72 17.98
C SER A 259 6.55 23.71 18.28
N THR A 260 7.36 23.97 17.26
CA THR A 260 8.80 24.26 17.40
C THR A 260 9.08 25.31 18.48
N GLU A 261 8.20 26.31 18.64
CA GLU A 261 8.31 27.32 19.71
C GLU A 261 8.13 26.70 21.10
N THR A 262 7.11 25.86 21.30
CA THR A 262 6.90 25.13 22.56
C THR A 262 8.11 24.25 22.88
N MET A 263 8.64 23.54 21.89
CA MET A 263 9.86 22.73 22.06
C MET A 263 11.06 23.56 22.52
N ARG A 264 11.34 24.71 21.86
CA ARG A 264 12.44 25.62 22.21
C ARG A 264 12.32 26.21 23.62
N LYS A 265 11.11 26.32 24.16
CA LYS A 265 10.87 26.80 25.53
C LYS A 265 11.29 25.79 26.58
N TYR A 266 11.11 24.49 26.31
CA TYR A 266 11.33 23.43 27.30
C TYR A 266 12.62 22.64 27.09
N LEU A 267 13.23 22.71 25.92
CA LEU A 267 14.47 22.02 25.56
C LEU A 267 15.61 23.04 25.32
N PRO A 268 16.77 22.90 25.99
CA PRO A 268 17.94 23.73 25.75
C PRO A 268 18.41 23.68 24.30
N ALA A 269 18.94 24.79 23.77
CA ALA A 269 19.35 24.91 22.36
C ALA A 269 20.41 23.88 21.93
N ASP A 270 21.31 23.48 22.83
CA ASP A 270 22.33 22.44 22.61
C ASP A 270 21.75 21.01 22.57
N ARG A 271 20.51 20.84 23.01
CA ARG A 271 19.79 19.56 23.07
C ARG A 271 18.72 19.42 22.00
N ILE A 272 18.43 20.48 21.25
CA ILE A 272 17.49 20.42 20.12
C ILE A 272 18.12 19.55 19.03
N PRO A 273 17.48 18.42 18.65
CA PRO A 273 18.00 17.59 17.59
C PRO A 273 17.86 18.31 16.23
N PRO A 274 18.71 17.97 15.25
CA PRO A 274 18.53 18.43 13.88
C PRO A 274 17.23 17.87 13.27
N ASP A 275 16.81 18.44 12.14
CA ASP A 275 15.58 18.06 11.47
C ASP A 275 15.58 16.58 11.05
N GLN A 276 14.49 15.88 11.35
CA GLN A 276 14.29 14.51 10.89
C GLN A 276 13.86 14.54 9.42
N ILE A 277 12.90 15.43 9.13
CA ILE A 277 12.30 15.66 7.83
C ILE A 277 12.18 17.17 7.66
N MET A 278 12.30 17.65 6.44
CA MET A 278 11.91 19.01 6.07
C MET A 278 10.91 18.94 4.93
N PHE A 279 9.90 19.80 4.99
CA PHE A 279 8.91 19.96 3.93
C PHE A 279 9.13 21.32 3.27
N ALA A 280 8.90 21.41 1.96
CA ALA A 280 9.08 22.64 1.24
C ALA A 280 8.03 22.76 0.13
N SER A 281 7.35 23.90 0.11
CA SER A 281 6.34 24.21 -0.91
C SER A 281 6.88 25.28 -1.84
N ALA A 282 6.68 25.08 -3.14
CA ALA A 282 7.08 26.01 -4.17
C ALA A 282 6.10 27.17 -4.25
N LYS A 283 6.57 28.31 -4.78
CA LYS A 283 5.67 29.36 -5.21
C LYS A 283 4.82 28.85 -6.37
N ASN A 284 3.54 29.21 -6.39
CA ASN A 284 2.60 28.85 -7.45
C ASN A 284 3.21 29.01 -8.86
N GLY A 285 3.26 27.90 -9.61
CA GLY A 285 3.78 27.84 -10.98
C GLY A 285 5.30 27.71 -11.10
N GLN A 286 6.04 27.60 -9.99
CA GLN A 286 7.49 27.43 -9.96
C GLN A 286 7.94 26.04 -9.51
N GLU A 287 7.04 25.08 -9.39
CA GLU A 287 7.28 23.75 -8.80
C GLU A 287 8.46 23.04 -9.48
N LYS A 288 8.46 22.96 -10.82
CA LYS A 288 9.56 22.31 -11.57
C LYS A 288 10.91 23.02 -11.40
N GLN A 289 10.90 24.35 -11.30
CA GLN A 289 12.11 25.16 -11.17
C GLN A 289 12.67 25.07 -9.75
N ALA A 290 11.80 25.17 -8.74
CA ALA A 290 12.12 25.00 -7.33
C ALA A 290 12.66 23.60 -7.06
N TYR A 291 12.04 22.56 -7.63
CA TYR A 291 12.51 21.19 -7.51
C TYR A 291 13.92 20.99 -8.07
N ALA A 292 14.19 21.52 -9.27
CA ALA A 292 15.52 21.46 -9.87
C ALA A 292 16.56 22.25 -9.05
N ALA A 293 16.18 23.43 -8.54
CA ALA A 293 17.04 24.23 -7.68
C ALA A 293 17.35 23.53 -6.35
N LEU A 294 16.35 22.87 -5.76
CA LEU A 294 16.45 22.13 -4.50
C LEU A 294 17.30 20.87 -4.66
N LYS A 295 17.13 20.12 -5.75
CA LYS A 295 18.02 18.99 -6.08
C LYS A 295 19.46 19.46 -6.24
N LYS A 296 19.68 20.58 -6.93
CA LYS A 296 21.01 21.15 -7.12
C LYS A 296 21.65 21.61 -5.81
N SER A 297 20.89 22.24 -4.91
CA SER A 297 21.41 22.64 -3.60
C SER A 297 21.75 21.42 -2.72
N MET A 298 21.11 20.29 -2.96
CA MET A 298 21.32 19.04 -2.25
C MET A 298 22.37 18.10 -2.87
N GLU A 299 23.00 18.45 -4.00
CA GLU A 299 24.11 17.67 -4.59
C GLU A 299 25.31 17.51 -3.64
N GLN A 300 25.55 18.51 -2.78
CA GLN A 300 26.60 18.47 -1.76
C GLN A 300 26.25 17.55 -0.57
N TYR A 301 25.01 17.07 -0.51
CA TYR A 301 24.47 16.25 0.57
C TYR A 301 23.73 15.01 0.03
N PRO A 302 24.45 14.10 -0.67
CA PRO A 302 23.85 12.95 -1.36
C PRO A 302 23.15 11.94 -0.41
N GLN A 303 23.36 12.05 0.90
CA GLN A 303 22.66 11.26 1.91
C GLN A 303 21.19 11.68 2.12
N TYR A 304 20.79 12.87 1.66
CA TYR A 304 19.42 13.36 1.73
C TYR A 304 18.77 13.28 0.35
N GLN A 305 17.51 12.87 0.34
CA GLN A 305 16.74 12.74 -0.88
C GLN A 305 15.66 13.81 -0.90
N VAL A 306 15.62 14.56 -1.98
CA VAL A 306 14.54 15.48 -2.31
C VAL A 306 13.56 14.71 -3.17
N ARG A 307 12.33 14.56 -2.67
CA ARG A 307 11.27 13.85 -3.39
C ARG A 307 10.06 14.76 -3.56
N ASP A 308 9.53 14.80 -4.76
CA ASP A 308 8.18 15.30 -5.00
C ASP A 308 7.16 14.15 -4.98
N GLN A 309 5.87 14.46 -5.09
CA GLN A 309 4.82 13.45 -5.14
C GLN A 309 4.99 12.45 -6.29
N SER A 310 5.57 12.87 -7.42
CA SER A 310 5.79 12.00 -8.58
C SER A 310 6.88 10.97 -8.32
N ASP A 311 7.95 11.36 -7.62
CA ASP A 311 9.02 10.44 -7.20
C ASP A 311 8.48 9.36 -6.27
N TYR A 312 7.68 9.74 -5.25
CA TYR A 312 7.08 8.76 -4.33
C TYR A 312 6.19 7.76 -5.06
N LYS A 313 5.34 8.24 -5.99
CA LYS A 313 4.48 7.37 -6.81
C LYS A 313 5.31 6.43 -7.66
N GLN A 314 6.42 6.91 -8.23
CA GLN A 314 7.30 6.09 -9.05
C GLN A 314 8.05 5.04 -8.22
N GLU A 315 8.57 5.41 -7.05
CA GLU A 315 9.27 4.49 -6.14
C GLU A 315 8.35 3.35 -5.68
N LEU A 316 7.10 3.66 -5.33
CA LEU A 316 6.09 2.64 -4.99
C LEU A 316 5.79 1.71 -6.18
N LYS A 317 5.67 2.27 -7.39
CA LYS A 317 5.49 1.48 -8.62
C LYS A 317 6.68 0.58 -8.89
N ASP A 318 7.89 1.09 -8.74
CA ASP A 318 9.12 0.35 -9.02
C ASP A 318 9.31 -0.79 -8.02
N GLN A 319 9.04 -0.54 -6.74
CA GLN A 319 9.12 -1.56 -5.68
C GLN A 319 8.13 -2.71 -5.92
N ILE A 320 6.86 -2.39 -6.21
CA ILE A 320 5.84 -3.40 -6.49
C ILE A 320 6.11 -4.09 -7.83
N GLY A 321 6.53 -3.34 -8.85
CA GLY A 321 6.94 -3.86 -10.15
C GLY A 321 8.07 -4.87 -10.04
N GLN A 322 9.07 -4.62 -9.19
CA GLN A 322 10.17 -5.56 -8.95
C GLN A 322 9.68 -6.88 -8.35
N LEU A 323 8.80 -6.83 -7.35
CA LEU A 323 8.19 -8.02 -6.75
C LEU A 323 7.37 -8.81 -7.76
N LEU A 324 6.56 -8.12 -8.58
CA LEU A 324 5.76 -8.75 -9.63
C LEU A 324 6.64 -9.37 -10.72
N ASN A 325 7.69 -8.69 -11.15
CA ASN A 325 8.63 -9.20 -12.14
C ASN A 325 9.35 -10.46 -11.64
N MET A 326 9.70 -10.52 -10.35
CA MET A 326 10.25 -11.74 -9.74
C MET A 326 9.25 -12.89 -9.80
N VAL A 327 7.98 -12.63 -9.47
CA VAL A 327 6.90 -13.64 -9.54
C VAL A 327 6.64 -14.08 -10.98
N TYR A 328 6.64 -13.15 -11.93
CA TYR A 328 6.54 -13.46 -13.36
C TYR A 328 7.71 -14.31 -13.85
N GLY A 329 8.93 -14.04 -13.38
CA GLY A 329 10.10 -14.85 -13.67
C GLY A 329 9.97 -16.29 -13.14
N LEU A 330 9.53 -16.44 -11.89
CA LEU A 330 9.26 -17.75 -11.28
C LEU A 330 8.13 -18.50 -11.98
N LEU A 331 7.06 -17.80 -12.39
CA LEU A 331 5.97 -18.37 -13.16
C LEU A 331 6.45 -18.81 -14.54
N ALA A 332 7.24 -17.99 -15.23
CA ALA A 332 7.80 -18.34 -16.54
C ALA A 332 8.63 -19.64 -16.43
N LEU A 333 9.46 -19.76 -15.39
CA LEU A 333 10.19 -20.99 -15.10
C LEU A 333 9.25 -22.18 -14.84
N ALA A 334 8.21 -21.98 -14.03
CA ALA A 334 7.22 -23.03 -13.75
C ALA A 334 6.49 -23.50 -15.02
N ILE A 335 6.14 -22.57 -15.91
CA ILE A 335 5.54 -22.87 -17.22
C ILE A 335 6.51 -23.67 -18.07
N VAL A 336 7.79 -23.29 -18.12
CA VAL A 336 8.82 -24.04 -18.87
C VAL A 336 8.93 -25.47 -18.36
N VAL A 337 9.01 -25.67 -17.05
CA VAL A 337 9.07 -27.02 -16.43
C VAL A 337 7.80 -27.81 -16.72
N ALA A 338 6.62 -27.18 -16.65
CA ALA A 338 5.34 -27.83 -16.97
C ALA A 338 5.26 -28.25 -18.44
N VAL A 339 5.71 -27.40 -19.37
CA VAL A 339 5.76 -27.70 -20.81
C VAL A 339 6.71 -28.86 -21.08
N LEU A 340 7.91 -28.86 -20.48
CA LEU A 340 8.85 -29.99 -20.59
C LEU A 340 8.23 -31.29 -20.06
N GLY A 341 7.49 -31.23 -18.96
CA GLY A 341 6.73 -32.37 -18.43
C GLY A 341 5.68 -32.89 -19.43
N VAL A 342 4.90 -32.00 -20.04
CA VAL A 342 3.90 -32.36 -21.05
C VAL A 342 4.56 -32.97 -22.29
N ILE A 343 5.65 -32.37 -22.79
CA ILE A 343 6.41 -32.88 -23.93
C ILE A 343 6.91 -34.29 -23.62
N ASN A 344 7.48 -34.53 -22.44
CA ASN A 344 7.96 -35.85 -22.06
C ASN A 344 6.82 -36.89 -22.02
N THR A 345 5.65 -36.51 -21.49
CA THR A 345 4.48 -37.41 -21.50
C THR A 345 3.93 -37.70 -22.89
N LEU A 346 4.02 -36.73 -23.82
CA LEU A 346 3.56 -36.91 -25.20
C LEU A 346 4.56 -37.73 -26.02
N ALA A 347 5.86 -37.48 -25.86
CA ALA A 347 6.95 -38.19 -26.54
C ALA A 347 6.98 -39.68 -26.19
N LEU A 348 6.66 -40.03 -24.94
CA LEU A 348 6.53 -41.45 -24.52
C LEU A 348 5.21 -42.11 -24.97
N SER A 349 4.24 -41.34 -25.47
CA SER A 349 2.92 -41.86 -25.85
C SER A 349 2.74 -42.12 -27.36
N VAL A 350 3.76 -41.79 -28.15
CA VAL A 350 3.89 -42.09 -29.59
C VAL A 350 4.95 -43.17 -29.74
#